data_AF-A0A537T885-F1
#
_entry.id   AF-A0A537T885-F1
#
_cell.length_a   1.000
_cell.length_b   1.000
_cell.length_c   1.000
_cell.angle_alpha   90.00
_cell.angle_beta   90.00
_cell.angle_gamma   90.00
#
_symmetry.space_group_name_H-M   'P 1'
#
loop_
_entity.id
_entity.type
_entity.pdbx_description
1 polymer ?
#
loop_
_entity_poly.entity_id
_entity_poly.type
_entity_poly.pdbx_seq_one_letter_code
_entity_poly.pdbx_strand_id
1 'polypeptide(L)'
;MQTYLAFLYANDAKSWPSGRLLKHVLHENLPVDPLAVHHIFPKKFMQELDFPLDRLNSAANYAVLSQADNAELGDRDPFDVWRTLRQNQRECASQQLCFIGKDDLLKHEAYDEFIDFRAGKMAEQLNEFLGLGT
;
A
#
# COMPACT_ATOMS: atom_id res chain seq x y z
N MET A 1 3.20 -12.56 0.72
CA MET A 1 3.20 -11.36 1.59
C MET A 1 4.43 -11.25 2.50
N GLN A 2 4.91 -12.32 3.14
CA GLN A 2 6.03 -12.25 4.09
C GLN A 2 7.30 -11.57 3.54
N THR A 3 7.70 -11.88 2.29
CA THR A 3 8.84 -11.22 1.62
C THR A 3 8.68 -9.71 1.50
N TYR A 4 7.50 -9.24 1.12
CA TYR A 4 7.23 -7.81 0.98
C TYR A 4 7.29 -7.11 2.35
N LEU A 5 6.74 -7.72 3.40
CA LEU A 5 6.86 -7.16 4.75
C LEU A 5 8.31 -7.10 5.24
N ALA A 6 9.13 -8.12 4.95
CA ALA A 6 10.56 -8.12 5.27
C ALA A 6 11.31 -7.01 4.51
N PHE A 7 11.00 -6.82 3.23
CA PHE A 7 11.52 -5.71 2.43
C PHE A 7 11.16 -4.35 3.05
N LEU A 8 9.90 -4.15 3.44
CA LEU A 8 9.44 -2.92 4.08
C LEU A 8 10.16 -2.67 5.41
N TYR A 9 10.34 -3.72 6.22
CA TYR A 9 11.04 -3.64 7.50
C TYR A 9 12.51 -3.23 7.29
N ALA A 10 13.21 -3.86 6.33
CA ALA A 10 14.61 -3.58 6.03
C ALA A 10 14.83 -2.16 5.48
N ASN A 11 13.84 -1.59 4.80
CA ASN A 11 13.91 -0.25 4.20
C ASN A 11 13.35 0.86 5.10
N ASP A 12 13.12 0.59 6.39
CA ASP A 12 12.56 1.57 7.33
C ASP A 12 11.28 2.24 6.79
N ALA A 13 10.43 1.44 6.15
CA ALA A 13 9.19 1.92 5.57
C ALA A 13 8.26 2.47 6.66
N LYS A 14 7.44 3.45 6.26
CA LYS A 14 6.52 4.16 7.15
C LYS A 14 5.07 3.96 6.74
N SER A 15 4.18 4.05 7.74
CA SER A 15 2.75 4.19 7.54
C SER A 15 2.43 5.59 7.01
N TRP A 16 1.52 5.73 6.04
CA TRP A 16 1.47 6.94 5.21
C TRP A 16 0.94 8.18 5.92
N PRO A 17 -0.25 8.17 6.56
CA PRO A 17 -0.80 9.36 7.20
C PRO A 17 0.08 9.85 8.35
N SER A 18 0.47 8.97 9.26
CA SER A 18 1.24 9.36 10.44
C SER A 18 2.74 9.54 10.18
N GLY A 19 3.28 8.91 9.13
CA GLY A 19 4.73 8.85 8.88
C GLY A 19 5.49 7.99 9.91
N ARG A 20 4.78 7.18 10.71
CA ARG A 20 5.38 6.33 11.74
C ARG A 20 6.08 5.14 11.10
N LEU A 21 7.28 4.82 11.59
CA LEU A 21 8.04 3.65 11.15
C LEU A 21 7.27 2.36 11.46
N LEU A 22 7.09 1.49 10.47
CA LEU A 22 6.38 0.23 10.64
C LEU A 22 7.06 -0.66 11.70
N LYS A 23 8.40 -0.66 11.75
CA LYS A 23 9.15 -1.37 12.81
C LYS A 23 8.82 -0.87 14.21
N HIS A 24 8.55 0.42 14.41
CA HIS A 24 8.16 0.94 15.72
C HIS A 24 6.72 0.54 16.06
N VAL A 25 5.81 0.64 15.09
CA VAL A 25 4.41 0.21 15.24
C VAL A 25 4.34 -1.26 15.65
N LEU A 26 5.14 -2.14 15.04
CA LEU A 26 5.23 -3.57 15.37
C LEU A 26 5.64 -3.86 16.82
N HIS A 27 6.43 -2.99 17.42
CA HIS A 27 6.92 -3.15 18.79
C HIS A 27 6.05 -2.43 19.82
N GLU A 28 4.92 -1.84 19.42
CA GLU A 28 3.95 -1.32 20.37
C GLU A 28 3.22 -2.49 21.02
N ASN A 29 3.26 -2.54 22.36
CA ASN A 29 2.55 -3.53 23.15
C ASN A 29 1.03 -3.22 23.18
N LEU A 30 0.39 -3.23 22.01
CA LEU A 30 -1.06 -3.07 21.88
C LEU A 30 -1.76 -4.41 22.09
N PRO A 31 -2.99 -4.41 22.62
CA PRO A 31 -3.78 -5.64 22.81
C PRO A 31 -4.26 -6.28 21.49
N VAL A 32 -4.03 -5.62 20.35
CA VAL A 32 -4.40 -6.05 19.00
C VAL A 32 -3.19 -5.93 18.08
N ASP A 33 -3.23 -6.60 16.92
CA ASP A 33 -2.19 -6.43 15.88
C ASP A 33 -2.05 -4.95 15.52
N PRO A 34 -0.88 -4.34 15.75
CA PRO A 34 -0.69 -2.90 15.55
C PRO A 34 -0.63 -2.53 14.07
N LEU A 35 -0.43 -3.51 13.17
CA LEU A 35 -0.42 -3.31 11.72
C LEU A 35 -1.72 -3.76 11.06
N ALA A 36 -1.98 -3.19 9.89
CA ALA A 36 -3.09 -3.54 9.02
C ALA A 36 -2.61 -3.66 7.57
N VAL A 37 -3.21 -4.61 6.85
CA VAL A 37 -3.13 -4.65 5.38
C VAL A 37 -4.27 -3.80 4.83
N HIS A 38 -3.91 -2.70 4.18
CA HIS A 38 -4.84 -1.79 3.53
C HIS A 38 -4.96 -2.15 2.04
N HIS A 39 -6.18 -2.32 1.57
CA HIS A 39 -6.46 -2.39 0.13
C HIS A 39 -6.37 -0.98 -0.44
N ILE A 40 -5.37 -0.73 -1.29
CA ILE A 40 -5.13 0.56 -1.93
C ILE A 40 -6.37 1.02 -2.67
N PHE A 41 -6.98 0.12 -3.45
CA PHE A 41 -8.36 0.25 -3.93
C PHE A 41 -9.26 -0.51 -2.96
N PRO A 42 -9.95 0.17 -2.02
CA PRO A 42 -10.71 -0.49 -0.98
C PRO A 42 -11.85 -1.33 -1.57
N LYS A 43 -12.09 -2.49 -0.95
CA LYS A 43 -13.13 -3.42 -1.44
C LYS A 43 -14.50 -2.76 -1.51
N LYS A 44 -14.88 -2.03 -0.46
CA LYS A 44 -16.21 -1.40 -0.40
C LYS A 44 -16.39 -0.32 -1.47
N PHE A 45 -15.39 0.55 -1.64
CA PHE A 45 -15.37 1.53 -2.72
C PHE A 45 -15.54 0.88 -4.10
N MET A 46 -14.77 -0.17 -4.39
CA MET A 46 -14.81 -0.86 -5.67
C MET A 46 -16.11 -1.68 -5.87
N GLN A 47 -16.71 -2.21 -4.80
CA GLN A 47 -18.02 -2.87 -4.85
C GLN A 47 -19.14 -1.91 -5.23
N GLU A 48 -19.11 -0.67 -4.73
CA GLU A 48 -20.08 0.37 -5.09
C GLU A 48 -20.01 0.75 -6.58
N LEU A 49 -18.92 0.36 -7.26
CA LEU A 49 -18.67 0.52 -8.69
C LEU A 49 -18.84 -0.81 -9.48
N ASP A 50 -19.47 -1.81 -8.87
CA ASP A 50 -19.71 -3.15 -9.45
C ASP A 50 -18.44 -3.91 -9.87
N PHE A 51 -17.29 -3.63 -9.24
CA PHE A 51 -16.04 -4.30 -9.57
C PHE A 51 -15.93 -5.70 -8.91
N PRO A 52 -15.41 -6.73 -9.61
CA PRO A 52 -15.28 -8.08 -9.05
C PRO A 52 -14.32 -8.16 -7.84
N LEU A 53 -14.83 -8.60 -6.70
CA LEU A 53 -14.10 -8.65 -5.42
C LEU A 53 -12.90 -9.60 -5.39
N ASP A 54 -12.98 -10.70 -6.14
CA ASP A 54 -11.93 -11.70 -6.25
C ASP A 54 -10.64 -11.10 -6.82
N ARG A 55 -10.78 -10.15 -7.75
CA ARG A 55 -9.66 -9.42 -8.36
C ARG A 55 -8.95 -8.48 -7.39
N LEU A 56 -9.67 -7.97 -6.39
CA LEU A 56 -9.14 -7.00 -5.43
C LEU A 56 -8.13 -7.59 -4.44
N ASN A 57 -8.07 -8.92 -4.31
CA ASN A 57 -7.17 -9.62 -3.38
C ASN A 57 -5.78 -9.88 -3.97
N SER A 58 -5.12 -8.82 -4.42
CA SER A 58 -3.76 -8.89 -4.99
C SER A 58 -2.74 -8.26 -4.04
N ALA A 59 -1.53 -8.83 -3.95
CA ALA A 59 -0.43 -8.21 -3.21
C ALA A 59 -0.10 -6.81 -3.76
N ALA A 60 -0.26 -6.61 -5.07
CA ALA A 60 -0.11 -5.31 -5.72
C ALA A 60 -1.24 -4.33 -5.39
N ASN A 61 -2.35 -4.79 -4.78
CA ASN A 61 -3.38 -3.91 -4.21
C ASN A 61 -3.16 -3.65 -2.71
N TYR A 62 -2.07 -4.15 -2.09
CA TYR A 62 -1.88 -4.06 -0.64
C TYR A 62 -0.82 -3.03 -0.25
N ALA A 63 -1.14 -2.29 0.82
CA ALA A 63 -0.22 -1.49 1.60
C ALA A 63 -0.21 -1.96 3.06
N VAL A 64 0.88 -1.71 3.78
CA VAL A 64 1.00 -2.03 5.20
C VAL A 64 1.00 -0.72 5.99
N LEU A 65 0.01 -0.56 6.86
CA LEU A 65 -0.19 0.66 7.65
C LEU A 65 -0.28 0.29 9.13
N SER A 66 -0.19 1.30 10.01
CA SER A 66 -0.72 1.12 11.37
C SER A 66 -2.23 0.94 11.33
N GLN A 67 -2.80 0.25 12.32
CA GLN A 67 -4.27 0.11 12.43
C GLN A 67 -4.99 1.46 12.45
N ALA A 68 -4.46 2.44 13.19
CA ALA A 68 -5.04 3.78 13.28
C ALA A 68 -5.06 4.48 11.91
N ASP A 69 -3.97 4.40 11.16
CA ASP A 69 -3.88 5.00 9.83
C ASP A 69 -4.77 4.28 8.80
N ASN A 70 -4.86 2.94 8.88
CA ASN A 70 -5.79 2.19 8.04
C ASN A 70 -7.25 2.58 8.30
N ALA A 71 -7.61 2.79 9.58
CA ALA A 71 -8.94 3.27 9.95
C ALA A 71 -9.19 4.71 9.48
N GLU A 72 -8.17 5.59 9.49
CA GLU A 72 -8.26 6.95 8.96
C GLU A 72 -8.51 6.98 7.45
N LEU A 73 -7.83 6.12 6.69
CA LEU A 73 -8.03 6.03 5.25
C LEU A 73 -9.36 5.36 4.89
N GLY A 74 -9.75 4.32 5.63
CA GLY A 74 -11.03 3.63 5.49
C GLY A 74 -11.27 3.12 4.07
N ASP A 75 -12.50 3.29 3.60
CA ASP A 75 -12.96 2.86 2.27
C ASP A 75 -12.95 4.00 1.23
N ARG A 76 -12.08 5.00 1.40
CA ARG A 76 -12.05 6.18 0.52
C ARG A 76 -11.50 5.83 -0.87
N ASP A 77 -11.92 6.59 -1.88
CA ASP A 77 -11.33 6.55 -3.22
C ASP A 77 -9.80 6.76 -3.13
N PRO A 78 -8.96 5.86 -3.69
CA PRO A 78 -7.52 6.01 -3.70
C PRO A 78 -7.03 7.34 -4.30
N PHE A 79 -7.69 7.84 -5.34
CA PHE A 79 -7.33 9.11 -5.96
C PHE A 79 -7.57 10.28 -4.98
N ASP A 80 -8.69 10.26 -4.26
CA ASP A 80 -8.98 11.27 -3.23
C ASP A 80 -8.00 11.17 -2.05
N VAL A 81 -7.69 9.96 -1.59
CA VAL A 81 -6.67 9.73 -0.56
C VAL A 81 -5.36 10.37 -1.00
N TRP A 82 -4.85 10.01 -2.18
CA TRP A 82 -3.59 10.52 -2.72
C TRP A 82 -3.54 12.05 -2.80
N ARG A 83 -4.61 12.68 -3.29
CA ARG A 83 -4.72 14.14 -3.36
C ARG A 83 -4.67 14.80 -1.99
N THR A 84 -5.23 14.16 -0.96
CA THR A 84 -5.21 14.68 0.42
C THR A 84 -3.90 14.46 1.16
N LEU A 85 -3.06 13.50 0.71
CA LEU A 85 -1.75 13.28 1.31
C LEU A 85 -0.81 14.48 1.04
N ARG A 86 -0.14 14.94 2.09
CA ARG A 86 1.00 15.86 2.03
C ARG A 86 2.20 15.19 1.38
N GLN A 87 3.16 15.99 0.92
CA GLN A 87 4.33 15.48 0.20
C GLN A 87 5.11 14.41 0.98
N ASN A 88 5.37 14.64 2.27
CA ASN A 88 6.06 13.66 3.11
C ASN A 88 5.27 12.35 3.32
N GLN A 89 3.94 12.41 3.26
CA GLN A 89 3.07 11.23 3.35
C GLN A 89 3.07 10.44 2.02
N ARG A 90 3.12 11.14 0.88
CA ARG A 90 3.30 10.53 -0.45
C ARG A 90 4.66 9.86 -0.60
N GLU A 91 5.70 10.43 -0.01
CA GLU A 91 7.02 9.80 0.10
C GLU A 91 6.95 8.48 0.88
N CYS A 92 6.20 8.43 1.98
CA CYS A 92 5.96 7.20 2.74
C CYS A 92 5.21 6.15 1.89
N ALA A 93 4.23 6.56 1.08
CA ALA A 93 3.55 5.66 0.16
C ALA A 93 4.49 5.14 -0.96
N SER A 94 5.40 5.99 -1.44
CA SER A 94 6.40 5.63 -2.44
C SER A 94 7.40 4.60 -1.94
N GLN A 95 7.78 4.63 -0.64
CA GLN A 95 8.59 3.58 0.00
C GLN A 95 7.92 2.20 -0.07
N GLN A 96 6.59 2.18 -0.13
CA GLN A 96 5.77 0.98 -0.30
C GLN A 96 5.45 0.69 -1.77
N LEU A 97 6.23 1.26 -2.69
CA LEU A 97 6.08 1.10 -4.14
C LEU A 97 4.68 1.48 -4.64
N CYS A 98 4.01 2.41 -3.95
CA CYS A 98 2.71 2.93 -4.33
C CYS A 98 2.89 4.27 -5.05
N PHE A 99 2.06 4.50 -6.07
CA PHE A 99 1.82 5.84 -6.66
C PHE A 99 3.07 6.53 -7.25
N ILE A 100 4.04 5.76 -7.74
CA ILE A 100 5.29 6.31 -8.29
C ILE A 100 5.02 6.94 -9.68
N GLY A 101 4.80 8.25 -9.71
CA GLY A 101 4.79 9.08 -10.93
C GLY A 101 3.64 8.79 -11.90
N LYS A 102 2.55 8.18 -11.42
CA LYS A 102 1.43 7.68 -12.23
C LYS A 102 0.07 7.91 -11.55
N ASP A 103 -0.21 9.15 -11.17
CA ASP A 103 -1.45 9.54 -10.50
C ASP A 103 -2.71 9.16 -11.30
N ASP A 104 -2.64 9.15 -12.63
CA ASP A 104 -3.76 8.72 -13.48
C ASP A 104 -4.16 7.25 -13.30
N LEU A 105 -3.24 6.41 -12.81
CA LEU A 105 -3.53 5.00 -12.50
C LEU A 105 -4.32 4.83 -11.20
N LEU A 106 -4.62 5.91 -10.47
CA LEU A 106 -5.42 5.86 -9.26
C LEU A 106 -6.93 5.95 -9.48
N LYS A 107 -7.34 6.16 -10.73
CA LYS A 107 -8.75 6.11 -11.10
C LYS A 107 -9.19 4.65 -11.11
N HIS A 108 -10.43 4.39 -10.67
CA HIS A 108 -10.95 3.02 -10.58
C HIS A 108 -10.95 2.30 -11.93
N GLU A 109 -11.13 3.02 -13.04
CA GLU A 109 -11.08 2.49 -14.40
C GLU A 109 -9.69 1.96 -14.79
N ALA A 110 -8.64 2.48 -14.14
CA ALA A 110 -7.25 2.10 -14.38
C ALA A 110 -6.75 1.02 -13.40
N TYR A 111 -7.65 0.38 -12.63
CA TYR A 111 -7.28 -0.62 -11.62
C TYR A 111 -6.35 -1.71 -12.16
N ASP A 112 -6.69 -2.30 -13.29
CA ASP A 112 -5.89 -3.40 -13.85
C ASP A 112 -4.49 -2.95 -14.27
N GLU A 113 -4.40 -1.78 -14.92
CA GLU A 113 -3.13 -1.15 -15.29
C GLU A 113 -2.29 -0.81 -14.05
N PHE A 114 -2.93 -0.34 -12.97
CA PHE A 114 -2.28 -0.09 -11.70
C PHE A 114 -1.68 -1.37 -11.10
N ILE A 115 -2.46 -2.45 -11.07
CA ILE A 115 -2.02 -3.74 -10.52
C ILE A 115 -0.83 -4.28 -11.30
N ASP A 116 -0.89 -4.28 -12.63
CA ASP A 116 0.20 -4.77 -13.47
C ASP A 116 1.47 -3.93 -13.31
N PHE A 117 1.33 -2.60 -13.34
CA PHE A 117 2.45 -1.68 -13.13
C PHE A 117 3.11 -1.89 -11.76
N ARG A 118 2.32 -1.91 -10.70
CA ARG A 118 2.83 -2.05 -9.34
C ARG A 118 3.39 -3.45 -9.09
N ALA A 119 2.77 -4.50 -9.62
CA ALA A 119 3.30 -5.86 -9.54
C ALA A 119 4.68 -5.96 -10.19
N GLY A 120 4.89 -5.35 -11.36
CA GLY A 120 6.19 -5.29 -12.02
C GLY A 120 7.26 -4.61 -11.16
N LYS A 121 6.92 -3.45 -10.55
CA LYS A 121 7.83 -2.74 -9.65
C LYS A 121 8.12 -3.48 -8.36
N MET A 122 7.13 -4.15 -7.79
CA MET A 122 7.34 -5.05 -6.65
C MET A 122 8.25 -6.20 -7.02
N ALA A 123 8.06 -6.85 -8.17
CA ALA A 123 8.89 -7.96 -8.61
C ALA A 123 10.36 -7.53 -8.79
N GLU A 124 10.59 -6.40 -9.47
CA GLU A 124 11.92 -5.79 -9.65
C GLU A 124 12.63 -5.60 -8.30
N GLN A 125 12.02 -4.84 -7.39
CA GLN A 125 12.62 -4.48 -6.11
C GLN A 125 12.75 -5.66 -5.14
N LEU A 126 11.79 -6.58 -5.13
CA LEU A 126 11.86 -7.76 -4.25
C LEU A 126 12.86 -8.80 -4.76
N ASN A 127 13.03 -8.93 -6.08
CA ASN A 127 14.06 -9.80 -6.63
C ASN A 127 15.45 -9.26 -6.31
N GLU A 128 15.68 -7.95 -6.44
CA GLU A 128 16.92 -7.30 -5.99
C GLU A 128 17.18 -7.54 -4.50
N PHE A 129 16.17 -7.31 -3.65
CA PHE A 129 16.25 -7.54 -2.20
C PHE A 129 16.62 -8.98 -1.82
N LEU A 130 16.16 -9.96 -2.60
CA LEU A 130 16.44 -11.38 -2.39
C LEU A 130 17.76 -11.86 -3.03
N GLY A 131 18.48 -10.99 -3.76
CA GLY A 131 19.66 -11.39 -4.53
C GLY A 131 19.34 -12.23 -5.78
N LEU A 132 18.14 -12.08 -6.32
CA LEU A 132 17.66 -12.72 -7.55
C LEU A 132 17.68 -11.77 -8.77
N GLY A 133 17.97 -10.48 -8.55
CA GLY A 133 18.17 -9.50 -9.62
C GLY A 133 19.47 -9.76 -10.38
N THR A 134 19.42 -9.68 -11.71
CA THR A 134 20.59 -9.77 -12.60
C THR A 134 21.40 -8.49 -12.62
#